data_AF-A0A2D9T5S8-F1
#
_entry.id   AF-A0A2D9T5S8-F1
#
_cell.length_a   1.000
_cell.length_b   1.000
_cell.length_c   1.000
_cell.angle_alpha   90.00
_cell.angle_beta   90.00
_cell.angle_gamma   90.00
#
_symmetry.space_group_name_H-M   'P 1'
#
loop_
_entity.id
_entity.type
_entity.pdbx_description
1 polymer ?
#
loop_
_entity_poly.entity_id
_entity_poly.type
_entity_poly.pdbx_seq_one_letter_code
_entity_poly.pdbx_strand_id
1 'polypeptide(L)'
;MSLGLALDVAGTLEVQVATGSMRPWFGPGTTLRIRSVVPREPLLRRVVVAVDDSGRQLAHRVVRDERDVDGTLLLRGDASKGSERITEADVIGVVTAIRVRGRWVSVEEVPRPLRHSVTWLGRQWVMAPWRLRRVWTRALA
;
A
#
# COMPACT_ATOMS: atom_id res chain seq x y z
N MET A 1 -3.42 -11.09 -13.34
CA MET A 1 -2.21 -10.25 -13.32
C MET A 1 -1.52 -10.48 -12.00
N SER A 2 -0.26 -10.88 -12.03
CA SER A 2 0.48 -11.36 -10.86
C SER A 2 1.38 -10.25 -10.30
N LEU A 3 1.40 -10.08 -8.97
CA LEU A 3 2.37 -9.23 -8.30
C LEU A 3 3.69 -9.98 -8.17
N GLY A 4 4.80 -9.35 -8.58
CA GLY A 4 6.14 -9.88 -8.35
C GLY A 4 6.54 -9.64 -6.90
N LEU A 5 6.65 -10.71 -6.10
CA LEU A 5 7.29 -10.66 -4.78
C LEU A 5 8.81 -10.74 -4.98
N ALA A 6 9.53 -9.75 -4.45
CA ALA A 6 10.98 -9.86 -4.21
C ALA A 6 11.21 -9.84 -2.69
N LEU A 7 11.80 -10.91 -2.16
CA LEU A 7 12.16 -11.04 -0.75
C LEU A 7 13.60 -10.54 -0.55
N ASP A 8 13.82 -9.62 0.39
CA ASP A 8 15.16 -9.21 0.83
C ASP A 8 15.53 -9.95 2.14
N VAL A 9 16.84 -10.15 2.36
CA VAL A 9 17.45 -10.96 3.44
C VAL A 9 17.14 -10.39 4.84
N ALA A 10 16.60 -9.18 4.93
CA ALA A 10 16.24 -8.48 6.17
C ALA A 10 14.79 -8.72 6.65
N GLY A 11 14.09 -9.75 6.15
CA GLY A 11 12.70 -10.04 6.55
C GLY A 11 11.71 -8.95 6.12
N THR A 12 12.07 -8.20 5.07
CA THR A 12 11.24 -7.15 4.50
C THR A 12 10.88 -7.52 3.07
N LEU A 13 9.60 -7.39 2.72
CA LEU A 13 9.11 -7.69 1.38
C LEU A 13 8.87 -6.39 0.61
N GLU A 14 9.21 -6.38 -0.69
CA GLU A 14 8.90 -5.27 -1.57
C GLU A 14 7.77 -5.63 -2.55
N VAL A 15 6.79 -4.74 -2.68
CA VAL A 15 5.60 -4.94 -3.53
C VAL A 15 5.35 -3.70 -4.38
N GLN A 16 5.06 -3.87 -5.66
CA GLN A 16 4.73 -2.75 -6.55
C GLN A 16 3.22 -2.53 -6.63
N VAL A 17 2.78 -1.29 -6.47
CA VAL A 17 1.37 -0.91 -6.54
C VAL A 17 0.88 -0.93 -7.99
N ALA A 18 -0.26 -1.58 -8.24
CA ALA A 18 -0.87 -1.64 -9.57
C ALA A 18 -1.99 -0.60 -9.77
N THR A 19 -2.68 -0.19 -8.69
CA THR A 19 -3.90 0.64 -8.77
C THR A 19 -3.77 1.94 -7.96
N GLY A 20 -4.75 2.84 -8.10
CA GLY A 20 -4.73 4.17 -7.48
C GLY A 20 -5.58 4.33 -6.22
N SER A 21 -5.97 3.23 -5.53
CA SER A 21 -6.90 3.29 -4.40
C SER A 21 -6.37 4.05 -3.18
N MET A 22 -5.06 4.26 -3.10
CA MET A 22 -4.38 4.96 -1.99
C MET A 22 -3.95 6.38 -2.33
N ARG A 23 -4.44 6.95 -3.44
CA ARG A 23 -4.18 8.36 -3.75
C ARG A 23 -4.76 9.27 -2.65
N PRO A 24 -4.12 10.42 -2.35
CA PRO A 24 -2.93 10.97 -3.01
C PRO A 24 -1.58 10.43 -2.49
N TRP A 25 -1.56 9.46 -1.58
CA TRP A 25 -0.33 9.03 -0.91
C TRP A 25 0.63 8.26 -1.81
N PHE A 26 0.09 7.29 -2.54
CA PHE A 26 0.82 6.52 -3.54
C PHE A 26 -0.13 5.99 -4.60
N GLY A 27 0.42 5.53 -5.71
CA GLY A 27 -0.37 5.07 -6.85
C GLY A 27 0.40 4.03 -7.68
N PRO A 28 -0.11 3.74 -8.89
CA PRO A 28 0.51 2.74 -9.76
C PRO A 28 2.00 3.01 -9.98
N GLY A 29 2.81 1.96 -9.88
CA GLY A 29 4.26 2.00 -10.03
C GLY A 29 5.05 2.30 -8.75
N THR A 30 4.40 2.77 -7.67
CA THR A 30 5.08 2.96 -6.38
C THR A 30 5.50 1.61 -5.80
N THR A 31 6.75 1.50 -5.33
CA THR A 31 7.21 0.33 -4.57
C THR A 31 6.95 0.56 -3.08
N LEU A 32 6.32 -0.40 -2.44
CA LEU A 32 6.06 -0.46 -1.01
C LEU A 32 7.07 -1.40 -0.38
N ARG A 33 7.52 -1.05 0.82
CA ARG A 33 8.24 -1.95 1.72
C ARG A 33 7.30 -2.36 2.84
N ILE A 34 7.20 -3.67 3.06
CA ILE A 34 6.28 -4.23 4.06
C ILE A 34 7.01 -5.11 5.05
N ARG A 35 6.55 -5.06 6.31
CA ARG A 35 6.98 -5.92 7.41
C ARG A 35 5.85 -6.89 7.73
N SER A 36 6.18 -8.14 8.05
CA SER A 36 5.22 -9.11 8.56
C SER A 36 4.49 -8.58 9.80
N VAL A 37 3.19 -8.86 9.88
CA VAL A 37 2.37 -8.50 11.04
C VAL A 37 2.79 -9.36 12.24
N VAL A 38 2.92 -8.73 13.41
CA VAL A 38 3.03 -9.47 14.67
C VAL A 38 1.61 -9.69 15.20
N PRO A 39 1.22 -10.92 15.60
CA PRO A 39 -0.11 -11.19 16.13
C PRO A 39 -0.50 -10.20 17.23
N ARG A 40 -1.72 -9.65 17.16
CA ARG A 40 -2.26 -8.67 18.11
C ARG A 40 -1.56 -7.32 18.17
N GLU A 41 -0.64 -7.00 17.25
CA GLU A 41 -0.13 -5.63 17.19
C GLU A 41 -1.26 -4.65 16.79
N PRO A 42 -1.27 -3.39 17.27
CA PRO A 42 -2.29 -2.43 16.90
C PRO A 42 -2.20 -2.06 15.41
N LEU A 43 -3.23 -2.39 14.64
CA LEU A 43 -3.28 -2.15 13.20
C LEU A 43 -4.12 -0.92 12.82
N LEU A 44 -4.92 -0.39 13.73
CA LEU A 44 -5.78 0.76 13.48
C LEU A 44 -4.98 1.94 12.88
N ARG A 45 -5.49 2.51 11.77
CA ARG A 45 -4.89 3.58 10.95
C ARG A 45 -3.62 3.22 10.17
N ARG A 46 -3.06 2.02 10.36
CA ARG A 46 -1.93 1.52 9.58
C ARG A 46 -2.37 1.22 8.14
N VAL A 47 -1.42 1.30 7.20
CA VAL A 47 -1.63 0.80 5.84
C VAL A 47 -1.10 -0.63 5.81
N VAL A 48 -1.92 -1.56 5.34
CA VAL A 48 -1.59 -2.97 5.27
C VAL A 48 -1.71 -3.46 3.83
N VAL A 49 -0.95 -4.50 3.50
CA VAL A 49 -1.18 -5.31 2.30
C VAL A 49 -1.90 -6.57 2.74
N ALA A 50 -3.00 -6.89 2.08
CA ALA A 50 -3.83 -8.06 2.37
C ALA A 50 -4.36 -8.70 1.10
N VAL A 51 -4.97 -9.88 1.24
CA VAL A 51 -5.66 -10.60 0.17
C VAL A 51 -7.16 -10.62 0.50
N ASP A 52 -8.03 -10.26 -0.44
CA ASP A 52 -9.48 -10.43 -0.24
C ASP A 52 -9.97 -11.85 -0.61
N ASP A 53 -11.25 -12.14 -0.33
CA ASP A 53 -11.90 -13.43 -0.62
C ASP A 53 -11.82 -13.83 -2.11
N SER A 54 -11.59 -12.88 -3.02
CA SER A 54 -11.41 -13.16 -4.45
C SER A 54 -9.97 -13.49 -4.83
N GLY A 55 -9.06 -13.56 -3.85
CA GLY A 55 -7.62 -13.73 -4.05
C GLY A 55 -6.91 -12.48 -4.53
N ARG A 56 -7.56 -11.31 -4.52
CA ARG A 56 -6.97 -10.06 -5.01
C ARG A 56 -6.17 -9.40 -3.89
N GLN A 57 -4.92 -9.07 -4.20
CA GLN A 57 -4.05 -8.31 -3.31
C GLN A 57 -4.42 -6.83 -3.33
N LEU A 58 -4.52 -6.24 -2.14
CA LEU A 58 -4.89 -4.85 -1.94
C LEU A 58 -3.99 -4.22 -0.87
N ALA A 59 -3.68 -2.93 -1.04
CA ALA A 59 -2.91 -2.15 -0.08
C ALA A 59 -3.80 -1.03 0.44
N HIS A 60 -4.43 -1.19 1.60
CA HIS A 60 -5.46 -0.28 2.13
C HIS A 60 -5.20 0.10 3.59
N ARG A 61 -5.86 1.16 4.06
CA ARG A 61 -5.77 1.60 5.44
C ARG A 61 -6.78 0.87 6.31
N VAL A 62 -6.35 0.44 7.50
CA VAL A 62 -7.23 -0.10 8.52
C VAL A 62 -8.03 1.05 9.13
N VAL A 63 -9.34 1.06 8.91
CA VAL A 63 -10.26 2.09 9.41
C VAL A 63 -11.08 1.63 10.61
N ARG A 64 -11.24 0.31 10.78
CA ARG A 64 -11.74 -0.32 12.01
C ARG A 64 -10.96 -1.58 12.31
N ASP A 65 -10.82 -1.85 13.60
CA ASP A 65 -10.18 -3.03 14.14
C ASP A 65 -11.24 -3.76 14.98
N GLU A 66 -11.82 -4.82 14.42
CA GLU A 66 -12.92 -5.61 14.99
C GLU A 66 -12.40 -7.01 15.39
N ARG A 67 -11.07 -7.19 15.51
CA ARG A 67 -10.44 -8.49 15.78
C ARG A 67 -10.91 -9.16 17.07
N ASP A 68 -11.19 -8.38 18.11
CA ASP A 68 -11.70 -8.89 19.39
C ASP A 68 -13.21 -9.24 19.35
N VAL A 69 -13.93 -8.78 18.33
CA VAL A 69 -15.39 -8.98 18.19
C VAL A 69 -15.69 -10.13 17.24
N ASP A 70 -15.11 -10.10 16.04
CA ASP A 70 -15.39 -11.07 14.97
C ASP A 70 -14.12 -11.54 14.23
N GLY A 71 -12.94 -11.19 14.71
CA GLY A 71 -11.67 -11.58 14.08
C GLY A 71 -11.34 -10.79 12.82
N THR A 72 -12.06 -9.69 12.53
CA THR A 72 -11.90 -8.96 11.26
C THR A 72 -11.35 -7.55 11.40
N LEU A 73 -10.86 -7.05 10.27
CA LEU A 73 -10.40 -5.69 10.04
C LEU A 73 -11.24 -5.08 8.93
N LEU A 74 -11.61 -3.81 9.09
CA LEU A 74 -12.21 -3.06 8.00
C LEU A 74 -11.15 -2.20 7.34
N LEU A 75 -10.87 -2.49 6.08
CA LEU A 75 -9.90 -1.79 5.26
C LEU A 75 -10.59 -0.81 4.31
N ARG A 76 -9.92 0.29 3.99
CA ARG A 76 -10.39 1.26 3.00
C ARG A 76 -9.22 1.91 2.29
N GLY A 77 -9.28 1.98 0.97
CA GLY A 77 -8.41 2.82 0.17
C GLY A 77 -8.72 4.30 0.40
N ASP A 78 -7.71 5.15 0.57
CA ASP A 78 -7.90 6.58 0.83
C ASP A 78 -8.65 7.32 -0.32
N ALA A 79 -8.57 6.81 -1.54
CA ALA A 79 -9.34 7.28 -2.71
C ALA A 79 -10.54 6.37 -3.07
N SER A 80 -10.74 5.28 -2.34
CA SER A 80 -11.84 4.34 -2.56
C SER A 80 -13.11 4.79 -1.85
N LYS A 81 -14.27 4.54 -2.48
CA LYS A 81 -15.59 4.75 -1.85
C LYS A 81 -16.01 3.58 -0.95
N GLY A 82 -15.53 2.38 -1.27
CA GLY A 82 -15.84 1.14 -0.55
C GLY A 82 -14.92 0.89 0.63
N SER A 83 -15.28 -0.13 1.41
CA SER A 83 -14.41 -0.75 2.40
C SER A 83 -14.51 -2.26 2.28
N GLU A 84 -13.40 -2.93 2.54
CA GLU A 84 -13.26 -4.38 2.47
C GLU A 84 -13.09 -4.93 3.89
N ARG A 85 -13.86 -5.95 4.24
CA ARG A 85 -13.67 -6.69 5.49
C ARG A 85 -12.71 -7.84 5.23
N ILE A 86 -11.70 -7.99 6.08
CA ILE A 86 -10.57 -8.91 5.89
C ILE A 86 -10.23 -9.56 7.24
N THR A 87 -9.83 -10.83 7.26
CA THR A 87 -9.37 -11.47 8.51
C THR A 87 -7.90 -11.13 8.79
N GLU A 88 -7.44 -11.23 10.04
CA GLU A 88 -6.02 -11.02 10.35
C GLU A 88 -5.11 -12.01 9.59
N ALA A 89 -5.59 -13.22 9.33
CA ALA A 89 -4.85 -14.26 8.62
C ALA A 89 -4.59 -13.91 7.14
N ASP A 90 -5.43 -13.06 6.55
CA ASP A 90 -5.30 -12.63 5.15
C ASP A 90 -4.40 -11.40 4.99
N VAL A 91 -3.89 -10.84 6.10
CA VAL A 91 -2.95 -9.72 6.07
C VAL A 91 -1.54 -10.24 5.82
N ILE A 92 -0.95 -9.79 4.71
CA ILE A 92 0.43 -10.13 4.34
C ILE A 92 1.43 -9.35 5.20
N GLY A 93 1.16 -8.06 5.45
CA GLY A 93 2.09 -7.20 6.16
C GLY A 93 1.64 -5.77 6.33
N VAL A 94 2.33 -5.04 7.20
CA VAL A 94 2.18 -3.59 7.38
C VAL A 94 3.14 -2.86 6.45
N VAL A 95 2.65 -1.86 5.73
CA VAL A 95 3.49 -0.99 4.91
C VAL A 95 4.28 -0.05 5.81
N THR A 96 5.60 -0.15 5.76
CA THR A 96 6.52 0.64 6.58
C THR A 96 7.11 1.82 5.80
N ALA A 97 7.37 1.65 4.50
CA ALA A 97 7.92 2.71 3.67
C ALA A 97 7.42 2.64 2.22
N ILE A 98 7.51 3.77 1.52
CA ILE A 98 7.24 3.88 0.09
C ILE A 98 8.47 4.43 -0.63
N ARG A 99 8.69 4.00 -1.88
CA ARG A 99 9.79 4.48 -2.69
C ARG A 99 9.39 5.75 -3.45
N VAL A 100 10.02 6.87 -3.11
CA VAL A 100 9.79 8.19 -3.72
C VAL A 100 11.10 8.70 -4.31
N ARG A 101 11.13 8.92 -5.63
CA ARG A 101 12.32 9.41 -6.36
C ARG A 101 13.60 8.62 -6.02
N GLY A 102 13.47 7.29 -5.93
CA GLY A 102 14.58 6.38 -5.63
C GLY A 102 14.92 6.22 -4.15
N ARG A 103 14.35 7.02 -3.25
CA ARG A 103 14.58 6.96 -1.79
C ARG A 103 13.40 6.30 -1.06
N TRP A 104 13.69 5.64 0.05
CA TRP A 104 12.66 5.13 0.96
C TRP A 104 12.21 6.25 1.89
N VAL A 105 10.89 6.44 2.00
CA VAL A 105 10.26 7.39 2.92
C VAL A 105 9.32 6.61 3.82
N SER A 106 9.43 6.79 5.13
CA SER A 106 8.55 6.11 6.09
C SER A 106 7.11 6.57 5.92
N VAL A 107 6.15 5.65 5.98
CA VAL A 107 4.72 5.98 5.90
C VAL A 107 4.28 6.85 7.08
N GLU A 108 4.96 6.77 8.22
CA GLU A 108 4.68 7.61 9.39
C GLU A 108 5.15 9.05 9.22
N GLU A 109 6.20 9.27 8.41
CA GLU A 109 6.79 10.59 8.15
C GLU A 109 6.02 11.36 7.08
N VAL A 110 5.24 10.67 6.23
CA VAL A 110 4.46 11.33 5.18
C VAL A 110 3.30 12.10 5.84
N PRO A 111 3.26 13.45 5.70
CA PRO A 111 2.23 14.26 6.34
C PRO A 111 0.85 13.82 5.86
N ARG A 112 -0.05 13.52 6.81
CA ARG A 112 -1.44 13.22 6.48
C ARG A 112 -2.03 14.44 5.79
N PRO A 113 -2.59 14.33 4.56
CA PRO A 113 -3.34 15.43 4.01
C PRO A 113 -4.52 15.67 4.95
N LEU A 114 -4.49 16.82 5.64
CA LEU A 114 -5.69 17.37 6.27
C LEU A 114 -6.76 17.39 5.18
N ARG A 115 -7.98 16.95 5.52
CA ARG A 115 -9.12 16.76 4.60
C ARG A 115 -9.46 17.98 3.71
N HIS A 116 -8.78 19.11 3.88
CA HIS A 116 -8.98 20.38 3.16
C HIS A 116 -7.73 20.94 2.47
N SER A 117 -6.59 20.25 2.46
CA SER A 117 -5.33 20.80 1.95
C SER A 117 -4.84 20.05 0.70
N VAL A 118 -5.60 20.17 -0.40
CA VAL A 118 -5.22 19.68 -1.74
C VAL A 118 -4.02 20.45 -2.31
N THR A 119 -3.53 21.50 -1.64
CA THR A 119 -2.56 22.45 -2.19
C THR A 119 -1.08 22.11 -1.93
N TRP A 120 -0.74 21.34 -0.89
CA TRP A 120 0.69 21.13 -0.55
C TRP A 120 1.35 19.96 -1.31
N LEU A 121 0.63 18.84 -1.49
CA LEU A 121 1.13 17.70 -2.26
C LEU A 121 1.08 17.94 -3.79
N GLY A 122 0.21 18.82 -4.26
CA GLY A 122 0.14 19.18 -5.69
C GLY A 122 1.46 19.75 -6.22
N ARG A 123 2.18 20.56 -5.45
CA ARG A 123 3.42 21.20 -5.96
C ARG A 123 4.63 20.28 -6.04
N GLN A 124 4.70 19.19 -5.26
CA GLN A 124 5.81 18.22 -5.37
C GLN A 124 5.49 17.02 -6.28
N TRP A 125 4.21 16.74 -6.54
CA TRP A 125 3.77 15.55 -7.29
C TRP A 125 3.19 15.84 -8.69
N VAL A 126 2.89 17.10 -9.06
CA VAL A 126 2.20 17.42 -10.34
C VAL A 126 3.11 17.59 -11.57
N MET A 127 4.44 17.50 -11.46
CA MET A 127 5.31 17.61 -12.65
C MET A 127 6.28 16.43 -12.82
N ALA A 128 5.75 15.22 -12.88
CA ALA A 128 6.42 14.16 -13.64
C ALA A 128 5.51 13.82 -14.83
N PRO A 129 5.86 14.22 -16.07
CA PRO A 129 5.17 13.74 -17.25
C PRO A 129 5.54 12.26 -17.41
N TRP A 130 4.72 11.36 -16.86
CA TRP A 130 4.87 9.92 -17.02
C TRP A 130 4.54 9.57 -18.47
N ARG A 131 5.52 9.75 -19.37
CA ARG A 131 5.51 9.12 -20.69
C ARG A 131 5.54 7.62 -20.46
N LEU A 132 4.46 6.95 -20.87
CA LEU A 132 4.36 5.50 -21.02
C LEU A 132 5.51 5.00 -21.92
N ARG A 133 6.68 4.71 -21.34
CA ARG A 133 7.65 3.84 -21.98
C ARG A 133 7.22 2.41 -21.72
N ARG A 134 6.57 1.80 -22.72
CA ARG A 134 6.50 0.34 -22.83
C ARG A 134 7.93 -0.17 -22.89
N VAL A 135 8.42 -0.73 -21.79
CA VAL A 135 9.67 -1.49 -21.81
C VAL A 135 9.30 -2.91 -22.24
N TRP A 136 9.76 -3.27 -23.43
CA TRP A 136 9.74 -4.63 -23.94
C TRP A 136 10.65 -5.49 -23.06
N THR A 137 10.11 -6.55 -22.46
CA THR A 137 10.93 -7.65 -21.93
C THR A 137 11.48 -8.43 -23.12
N ARG A 138 12.78 -8.27 -23.38
CA ARG A 138 13.57 -9.20 -24.18
C ARG A 138 13.73 -10.48 -23.35
N ALA A 139 13.20 -11.58 -23.86
CA ALA A 139 13.59 -12.91 -23.41
C ALA A 139 14.99 -13.23 -24.02
N LEU A 140 15.94 -13.53 -23.15
CA LEU A 140 17.16 -14.30 -23.37
C LEU A 140 17.16 -15.29 -22.18
N ALA A 141 17.33 -16.60 -22.32
CA ALA A 141 17.72 -17.46 -23.42
C ALA A 141 16.90 -18.77 -23.34
#